data_AF-A0A751ULS9-F1
#
_entry.id   AF-A0A751ULS9-F1
#
_cell.length_a   1.000
_cell.length_b   1.000
_cell.length_c   1.000
_cell.angle_alpha   90.00
_cell.angle_beta   90.00
_cell.angle_gamma   90.00
#
_symmetry.space_group_name_H-M   'P 1'
#
loop_
_entity.id
_entity.type
_entity.pdbx_description
1 polymer ?
#
loop_
_entity_poly.entity_id
_entity_poly.type
_entity_poly.pdbx_seq_one_letter_code
_entity_poly.pdbx_strand_id
1 'polypeptide(L)'
;HPELTFNPWRSAGDAVRDAWQPDPETLRRLYVQPEWLTRRPMQLSGGELARIAILRALDPRTRFLIADEMTAQLDPSIQKAIWVYVLEVCRSRSLGMLVISHQSALLDQVCTRHLQVE
;
A
#
# COMPACT_ATOMS: atom_id res chain seq x y z
N HIS A 1 1.21 2.65 11.75
CA HIS A 1 2.68 2.81 11.86
C HIS A 1 3.41 1.76 11.02
N PRO A 2 3.68 2.04 9.73
CA PRO A 2 4.44 1.17 8.84
C PRO A 2 5.74 0.63 9.46
N GLU A 3 6.42 1.45 10.27
CA GLU A 3 7.65 1.14 10.98
C GLU A 3 7.54 -0.07 11.94
N LEU A 4 6.35 -0.37 12.46
CA LEU A 4 6.10 -1.53 13.33
C LEU A 4 5.71 -2.79 12.55
N THR A 5 5.47 -2.64 11.25
CA THR A 5 4.93 -3.69 10.37
C THR A 5 6.02 -4.51 9.67
N PHE A 6 7.28 -4.06 9.78
CA PHE A 6 8.45 -4.73 9.23
C PHE A 6 9.38 -5.24 10.33
N ASN A 7 9.99 -6.40 10.10
CA ASN A 7 11.01 -6.91 11.00
C ASN A 7 12.29 -6.05 10.89
N PRO A 8 12.78 -5.41 11.98
CA PRO A 8 13.90 -4.47 11.93
C PRO A 8 15.24 -5.13 11.56
N TRP A 9 15.34 -6.45 11.68
CA TRP A 9 16.55 -7.23 11.42
C TRP A 9 16.62 -7.77 9.98
N ARG A 10 15.57 -7.61 9.19
CA ARG A 10 15.49 -8.05 7.78
C ARG A 10 15.43 -6.85 6.84
N SER A 11 15.65 -7.07 5.55
CA SER A 11 15.43 -6.00 4.57
C SER A 11 13.92 -5.77 4.41
N ALA A 12 13.51 -4.56 4.01
CA ALA A 12 12.11 -4.29 3.74
C ALA A 12 11.57 -5.16 2.59
N GLY A 13 12.43 -5.47 1.61
CA GLY A 13 12.10 -6.37 0.51
C GLY A 13 11.98 -7.84 0.90
N ASP A 14 12.60 -8.29 2.01
CA ASP A 14 12.39 -9.64 2.52
C ASP A 14 10.92 -9.87 2.88
N ALA A 15 10.29 -8.88 3.53
CA ALA A 15 8.89 -8.95 3.88
C ALA A 15 7.98 -8.98 2.64
N VAL A 16 8.38 -8.34 1.54
CA VAL A 16 7.67 -8.43 0.25
C VAL A 16 7.82 -9.83 -0.32
N ARG A 17 9.05 -10.36 -0.38
CA ARG A 17 9.38 -11.69 -0.95
C ARG A 17 8.71 -12.85 -0.21
N ASP A 18 8.50 -12.72 1.10
CA ASP A 18 7.74 -13.69 1.89
C ASP A 18 6.28 -13.79 1.42
N ALA A 19 5.71 -12.69 0.92
CA ALA A 19 4.37 -12.65 0.34
C ALA A 19 4.41 -13.05 -1.15
N TRP A 20 5.16 -12.33 -1.96
CA TRP A 20 5.20 -12.55 -3.41
C TRP A 20 6.40 -11.87 -4.08
N GLN A 21 6.57 -12.13 -5.39
CA GLN A 21 7.61 -11.51 -6.20
C GLN A 21 6.96 -10.51 -7.18
N PRO A 22 7.00 -9.20 -6.88
CA PRO A 22 6.41 -8.20 -7.76
C PRO A 22 7.25 -7.97 -9.02
N ASP A 23 6.55 -7.73 -10.13
CA ASP A 23 7.19 -7.34 -11.37
C ASP A 23 7.67 -5.86 -11.34
N PRO A 24 8.60 -5.47 -12.24
CA PRO A 24 9.11 -4.10 -12.30
C PRO A 24 8.04 -3.03 -12.55
N GLU A 25 6.96 -3.39 -13.23
CA GLU A 25 5.87 -2.45 -13.53
C GLU A 25 5.09 -2.10 -12.27
N THR A 26 4.82 -3.08 -11.41
CA THR A 26 4.21 -2.89 -10.09
C THR A 26 5.07 -1.97 -9.22
N LEU A 27 6.38 -2.18 -9.19
CA LEU A 27 7.32 -1.31 -8.47
C LEU A 27 7.22 0.13 -8.97
N ARG A 28 7.24 0.33 -10.30
CA ARG A 28 7.15 1.64 -10.94
C ARG A 28 5.82 2.34 -10.62
N ARG A 29 4.70 1.62 -10.70
CA ARG A 29 3.34 2.14 -10.44
C ARG A 29 3.16 2.57 -8.98
N LEU A 30 3.83 1.90 -8.05
CA LEU A 30 3.83 2.25 -6.62
C LEU A 30 4.97 3.21 -6.23
N TYR A 31 5.75 3.70 -7.20
CA TYR A 31 6.91 4.55 -6.96
C TYR A 31 7.89 3.94 -5.96
N VAL A 32 8.09 2.61 -6.01
CA VAL A 32 9.06 1.87 -5.20
C VAL A 32 10.35 1.72 -6.00
N GLN A 33 11.44 2.27 -5.48
CA GLN A 33 12.76 2.06 -6.08
C GLN A 33 13.31 0.68 -5.67
N PRO A 34 13.88 -0.11 -6.61
CA PRO A 34 14.45 -1.42 -6.29
C PRO A 34 15.47 -1.40 -5.15
N GLU A 35 16.24 -0.32 -5.03
CA GLU A 35 17.25 -0.12 -3.98
C GLU A 35 16.65 -0.05 -2.57
N TRP A 36 15.37 0.27 -2.44
CA TRP A 36 14.72 0.29 -1.12
C TRP A 36 14.49 -1.12 -0.59
N LEU A 37 14.31 -2.10 -1.47
CA LEU A 37 14.04 -3.49 -1.11
C LEU A 37 15.25 -4.17 -0.46
N THR A 38 16.46 -3.62 -0.63
CA THR A 38 17.70 -4.12 0.00
C THR A 38 18.02 -3.44 1.33
N ARG A 39 17.34 -2.32 1.66
CA ARG A 39 17.56 -1.56 2.90
C ARG A 39 16.78 -2.16 4.06
N ARG A 40 17.28 -1.93 5.28
CA ARG A 40 16.55 -2.23 6.53
C ARG A 40 15.47 -1.18 6.76
N PRO A 41 14.36 -1.51 7.45
CA PRO A 41 13.27 -0.57 7.70
C PRO A 41 13.70 0.76 8.32
N MET A 42 14.65 0.73 9.26
CA MET A 42 15.18 1.94 9.92
C MET A 42 15.94 2.89 9.00
N GLN A 43 16.30 2.44 7.78
CA GLN A 43 17.01 3.23 6.78
C GLN A 43 16.07 3.85 5.74
N LEU A 44 14.75 3.67 5.91
CA LEU A 44 13.71 4.14 5.00
C LEU A 44 12.83 5.15 5.73
N SER A 45 12.37 6.15 4.99
CA SER A 45 11.34 7.09 5.44
C SER A 45 9.99 6.37 5.61
N GLY A 46 9.10 6.97 6.40
CA GLY A 46 7.74 6.45 6.60
C GLY A 46 6.96 6.29 5.29
N GLY A 47 7.10 7.23 4.36
CA GLY A 47 6.47 7.15 3.04
C GLY A 47 7.06 6.08 2.11
N GLU A 48 8.37 5.79 2.19
CA GLU A 48 8.97 4.64 1.50
C GLU A 48 8.44 3.32 2.08
N LEU A 49 8.40 3.20 3.40
CA LEU A 49 7.85 2.02 4.08
C LEU A 49 6.36 1.81 3.79
N ALA A 50 5.57 2.89 3.75
CA ALA A 50 4.16 2.83 3.39
C ALA A 50 3.97 2.26 1.98
N ARG A 51 4.73 2.73 0.99
CA ARG A 51 4.68 2.20 -0.38
C ARG A 51 5.10 0.73 -0.47
N ILE A 52 6.12 0.32 0.29
CA ILE A 52 6.53 -1.10 0.37
C ILE A 52 5.45 -1.94 1.06
N ALA A 53 4.75 -1.40 2.07
CA ALA A 53 3.66 -2.10 2.73
C ALA A 53 2.48 -2.32 1.78
N ILE A 54 2.14 -1.32 0.96
CA ILE A 54 1.14 -1.43 -0.10
C ILE A 54 1.56 -2.47 -1.13
N LEU A 55 2.80 -2.41 -1.61
CA LEU A 55 3.37 -3.41 -2.53
C LEU A 55 3.21 -4.83 -1.98
N ARG A 56 3.55 -5.05 -0.70
CA ARG A 56 3.38 -6.35 -0.03
C ARG A 56 1.91 -6.78 0.02
N ALA A 57 0.99 -5.85 0.31
CA ALA A 57 -0.44 -6.14 0.41
C ALA A 57 -1.10 -6.53 -0.93
N LEU A 58 -0.53 -6.09 -2.06
CA LEU A 58 -1.01 -6.41 -3.40
C LEU A 58 -0.64 -7.81 -3.91
N ASP A 59 -0.15 -8.70 -3.04
CA ASP A 59 0.05 -10.13 -3.33
C ASP A 59 -1.08 -10.70 -4.23
N PRO A 60 -0.78 -11.36 -5.36
CA PRO A 60 -1.77 -11.99 -6.26
C PRO A 60 -2.80 -12.90 -5.57
N ARG A 61 -2.49 -13.41 -4.39
CA ARG A 61 -3.37 -14.26 -3.57
C ARG A 61 -4.32 -13.46 -2.69
N THR A 62 -4.08 -12.17 -2.45
CA THR A 62 -4.99 -11.29 -1.70
C THR A 62 -6.38 -11.30 -2.33
N ARG A 63 -7.40 -11.45 -1.48
CA ARG A 63 -8.84 -11.41 -1.86
C ARG A 63 -9.58 -10.24 -1.22
N PHE A 64 -9.08 -9.75 -0.09
CA PHE A 64 -9.60 -8.58 0.60
C PHE A 64 -8.45 -7.68 1.07
N LEU A 65 -8.58 -6.37 0.86
CA LEU A 65 -7.64 -5.34 1.27
C LEU A 65 -8.30 -4.46 2.34
N ILE A 66 -7.62 -4.30 3.47
CA ILE A 66 -7.99 -3.33 4.50
C ILE A 66 -7.01 -2.17 4.40
N ALA A 67 -7.52 -1.01 3.99
CA ALA A 67 -6.78 0.21 3.77
C ALA A 67 -7.06 1.19 4.91
N ASP A 68 -6.38 0.99 6.05
CA ASP A 68 -6.46 1.86 7.22
C ASP A 68 -5.43 2.98 7.12
N GLU A 69 -5.91 4.20 6.81
CA GLU A 69 -5.10 5.41 6.60
C GLU A 69 -3.85 5.16 5.72
N MET A 70 -4.00 4.29 4.71
CA MET A 70 -2.88 3.67 4.00
C MET A 70 -1.93 4.67 3.32
N THR A 71 -2.44 5.84 2.95
CA THR A 71 -1.71 6.89 2.23
C THR A 71 -1.41 8.13 3.07
N ALA A 72 -1.72 8.13 4.36
CA ALA A 72 -1.64 9.33 5.21
C ALA A 72 -0.24 9.96 5.29
N GLN A 73 0.82 9.17 5.10
CA GLN A 73 2.23 9.63 5.18
C GLN A 73 2.81 10.09 3.83
N LEU A 74 2.01 10.12 2.76
CA LEU A 74 2.47 10.42 1.40
C LEU A 74 2.04 11.81 0.96
N ASP A 75 2.78 12.41 0.02
CA ASP A 75 2.36 13.66 -0.61
C ASP A 75 1.08 13.49 -1.44
N PRO A 76 0.20 14.51 -1.54
CA PRO A 76 -1.11 14.39 -2.20
C PRO A 76 -1.05 13.86 -3.64
N SER A 77 0.00 14.19 -4.39
CA SER A 77 0.19 13.69 -5.75
C SER A 77 0.43 12.18 -5.80
N ILE A 78 1.32 11.66 -4.95
CA ILE A 78 1.58 10.23 -4.82
C ILE A 78 0.35 9.50 -4.26
N GLN A 79 -0.37 10.07 -3.28
CA GLN A 79 -1.60 9.49 -2.76
C GLN A 79 -2.59 9.19 -3.90
N LYS A 80 -2.87 10.19 -4.74
CA LYS A 80 -3.80 10.05 -5.87
C LYS A 80 -3.33 8.96 -6.85
N ALA A 81 -2.06 8.97 -7.21
CA ALA A 81 -1.51 7.99 -8.16
C ALA A 81 -1.61 6.55 -7.64
N ILE A 82 -1.31 6.35 -6.35
CA ILE A 82 -1.42 5.04 -5.68
C ILE A 82 -2.88 4.59 -5.62
N TRP A 83 -3.81 5.45 -5.22
CA TRP A 83 -5.23 5.09 -5.16
C TRP A 83 -5.79 4.69 -6.53
N VAL A 84 -5.44 5.42 -7.59
CA VAL A 84 -5.82 5.05 -8.96
C VAL A 84 -5.34 3.64 -9.30
N TYR A 85 -4.09 3.32 -8.99
CA TYR A 85 -3.53 1.99 -9.26
C TYR A 85 -4.16 0.89 -8.39
N VAL A 86 -4.31 1.12 -7.09
CA VAL A 86 -4.95 0.15 -6.18
C VAL A 86 -6.37 -0.15 -6.63
N LEU A 87 -7.16 0.86 -7.02
CA LEU A 87 -8.51 0.66 -7.55
C LEU A 87 -8.53 -0.10 -8.88
N GLU A 88 -7.55 0.10 -9.76
CA GLU A 88 -7.37 -0.69 -10.97
C GLU A 88 -7.11 -2.17 -10.65
N VAL A 89 -6.22 -2.44 -9.69
CA VAL A 89 -5.93 -3.80 -9.22
C VAL A 89 -7.17 -4.42 -8.57
N CYS A 90 -7.90 -3.67 -7.74
CA CYS A 90 -9.10 -4.18 -7.10
C CYS A 90 -10.19 -4.56 -8.10
N ARG A 91 -10.40 -3.73 -9.13
CA ARG A 91 -11.37 -4.01 -10.20
C ARG A 91 -10.96 -5.21 -11.05
N SER A 92 -9.72 -5.26 -11.51
CA SER A 92 -9.23 -6.33 -12.40
C SER A 92 -9.23 -7.71 -11.73
N ARG A 93 -9.06 -7.76 -10.40
CA ARG A 93 -8.98 -9.00 -9.62
C ARG A 93 -10.24 -9.31 -8.81
N SER A 94 -11.29 -8.50 -8.92
CA SER A 94 -12.50 -8.60 -8.08
C SER A 94 -12.16 -8.69 -6.58
N LEU A 95 -11.20 -7.87 -6.15
CA LEU A 95 -10.71 -7.83 -4.77
C LEU A 95 -11.63 -6.93 -3.94
N GLY A 96 -12.10 -7.44 -2.80
CA GLY A 96 -12.90 -6.65 -1.87
C GLY A 96 -12.04 -5.65 -1.11
N MET A 97 -12.51 -4.44 -0.88
CA MET A 97 -11.73 -3.42 -0.18
C MET A 97 -12.55 -2.75 0.93
N LEU A 98 -11.95 -2.62 2.10
CA LEU A 98 -12.44 -1.81 3.21
C LEU A 98 -11.47 -0.65 3.40
N VAL A 99 -11.96 0.58 3.27
CA VAL A 99 -11.16 1.79 3.48
C VAL A 99 -11.58 2.44 4.79
N ILE A 100 -10.60 2.75 5.63
CA ILE A 100 -10.78 3.47 6.90
C ILE A 100 -9.97 4.76 6.75
N SER A 101 -10.67 5.90 6.77
CA SER A 101 -10.02 7.21 6.73
C SER A 101 -10.91 8.28 7.33
N HIS A 102 -10.28 9.34 7.86
CA HIS A 102 -10.97 10.55 8.29
C HIS A 102 -11.22 11.55 7.15
N GLN A 103 -10.76 11.27 5.93
CA GLN A 103 -10.87 12.18 4.78
C GLN A 103 -12.08 11.84 3.90
N SER A 104 -13.21 12.54 4.10
CA SER A 104 -14.45 12.28 3.34
C SER A 104 -14.26 12.37 1.83
N ALA A 105 -13.52 13.38 1.35
CA ALA A 105 -13.28 13.56 -0.09
C ALA A 105 -12.54 12.38 -0.74
N LEU A 106 -11.70 11.66 0.02
CA LEU A 106 -11.06 10.44 -0.44
C LEU A 106 -12.09 9.30 -0.49
N LEU A 107 -12.83 9.11 0.60
CA LEU A 107 -13.85 8.05 0.69
C LEU A 107 -14.86 8.15 -0.44
N ASP A 108 -15.36 9.35 -0.72
CA ASP A 108 -16.33 9.61 -1.79
C ASP A 108 -15.82 9.21 -3.19
N GLN A 109 -14.50 9.24 -3.40
CA GLN A 109 -13.88 8.89 -4.68
C GLN A 109 -13.57 7.39 -4.82
N VAL A 110 -13.29 6.71 -3.71
CA VAL A 110 -12.75 5.34 -3.74
C VAL A 110 -13.74 4.28 -3.30
N CYS A 111 -14.75 4.64 -2.51
CA CYS A 111 -15.73 3.72 -1.93
C CYS A 111 -17.04 3.71 -2.73
N THR A 112 -17.67 2.54 -2.81
CA THR A 112 -19.02 2.38 -3.37
C THR A 112 -20.11 2.41 -2.30
N ARG A 113 -19.74 2.20 -1.04
CA ARG A 113 -20.63 2.24 0.12
C ARG A 113 -19.90 2.83 1.31
N HIS A 114 -20.60 3.67 2.06
CA HIS A 114 -20.11 4.33 3.25
C HIS A 114 -20.82 3.75 4.47
N LEU A 115 -20.06 3.56 5.54
CA LEU A 115 -20.57 3.16 6.85
C LEU A 115 -20.00 4.14 7.86
N GLN A 116 -20.89 4.80 8.61
CA GLN A 116 -20.52 5.67 9.71
C GLN A 116 -20.73 4.89 11.01
N VAL A 117 -19.71 4.82 11.83
CA VAL A 117 -19.76 4.19 13.15
C VAL A 117 -19.89 5.32 14.17
N GLU A 118 -20.95 5.29 14.97
CA GLU A 118 -21.21 6.22 16.09
C GLU A 118 -20.56 5.73 17.38
#